data_AF-A0A1H0D409-F1
#
_entry.id   AF-A0A1H0D409-F1
#
_cell.length_a   1.000
_cell.length_b   1.000
_cell.length_c   1.000
_cell.angle_alpha   90.00
_cell.angle_beta   90.00
_cell.angle_gamma   90.00
#
_symmetry.space_group_name_H-M   'P 1'
#
loop_
_entity.id
_entity.type
_entity.pdbx_description
1 polymer ?
#
loop_
_entity_poly.entity_id
_entity_poly.type
_entity_poly.pdbx_seq_one_letter_code
_entity_poly.pdbx_strand_id
1 'polypeptide(L)'
;MRLIVTGRESLPEHTVTRSPDAAVYRRRVLARLLTPRWLVLHVLAVLWVVICCALGWWQWERSQSAGGSWLNLGYALQWPLFALFGVYMWVRTARMELAEERGEAPQEPAPVQVKPTSYGRRPVVTAAPDEADPELDEYNRYLRELRDQETR
;
A
#
# COMPACT_ATOMS: atom_id res chain seq x y z
N MET A 1 34.89 43.83 -37.37
CA MET A 1 33.42 43.87 -37.47
C MET A 1 32.92 42.44 -37.56
N ARG A 2 32.46 41.86 -36.44
CA ARG A 2 31.88 40.51 -36.37
C ARG A 2 30.46 40.58 -36.90
N LEU A 3 30.11 39.76 -37.89
CA LEU A 3 28.72 39.36 -38.12
C LEU A 3 28.70 37.84 -38.10
N ILE A 4 28.00 37.39 -37.07
CA ILE A 4 27.86 36.03 -36.58
C ILE A 4 27.20 35.20 -37.68
N VAL A 5 27.85 34.10 -38.05
CA VAL A 5 27.22 32.94 -38.68
C VAL A 5 26.10 32.51 -37.75
N THR A 6 24.85 32.80 -38.11
CA THR A 6 23.69 32.21 -37.45
C THR A 6 23.67 30.73 -37.82
N GLY A 7 24.32 29.93 -36.97
CA GLY A 7 24.19 28.48 -36.97
C GLY A 7 22.72 28.14 -36.79
N ARG A 8 22.12 27.57 -37.83
CA ARG A 8 20.88 26.80 -37.73
C ARG A 8 21.22 25.59 -36.87
N GLU A 9 21.01 25.71 -35.57
CA GLU A 9 21.07 24.57 -34.65
C GLU A 9 20.00 23.58 -35.10
N SER A 10 20.45 22.54 -35.81
CA SER A 10 19.70 21.33 -36.05
C SER A 10 19.33 20.74 -34.70
N LEU A 11 18.13 21.06 -34.22
CA LEU A 11 17.49 20.33 -33.14
C LEU A 11 17.65 18.84 -33.46
N PRO A 12 18.23 18.04 -32.56
CA PRO A 12 18.26 16.61 -32.79
C PRO A 12 16.80 16.18 -32.92
N GLU A 13 16.45 15.59 -34.07
CA GLU A 13 15.21 14.84 -34.19
C GLU A 13 15.29 13.79 -33.08
N HIS A 14 14.60 14.05 -31.97
CA HIS A 14 14.30 13.06 -30.98
C HIS A 14 13.37 12.07 -31.68
N THR A 15 13.95 11.18 -32.47
CA THR A 15 13.32 9.98 -32.94
C THR A 15 12.93 9.26 -31.66
N VAL A 16 11.67 9.40 -31.28
CA VAL A 16 11.04 8.62 -30.21
C VAL A 16 11.06 7.19 -30.72
N THR A 17 12.20 6.53 -30.55
CA THR A 17 12.35 5.12 -30.84
C THR A 17 11.30 4.42 -29.99
N ARG A 18 10.39 3.70 -30.65
CA ARG A 18 9.36 2.90 -29.97
C ARG A 18 10.10 1.84 -29.16
N SER A 19 10.42 2.15 -27.91
CA SER A 19 11.30 1.35 -27.05
C SER A 19 10.79 -0.10 -27.00
N PRO A 20 11.62 -1.10 -27.38
CA PRO A 20 11.33 -2.52 -27.21
C PRO A 20 10.93 -2.87 -25.77
N ASP A 21 11.46 -2.11 -24.80
CA ASP A 21 11.20 -2.26 -23.38
C ASP A 21 9.73 -2.01 -23.04
N ALA A 22 9.05 -1.11 -23.75
CA ALA A 22 7.61 -0.87 -23.56
C ALA A 22 6.76 -2.09 -23.93
N ALA A 23 7.15 -2.86 -24.95
CA ALA A 23 6.43 -4.08 -25.34
C ALA A 23 6.67 -5.23 -24.35
N VAL A 24 7.91 -5.40 -23.88
CA VAL A 24 8.28 -6.37 -22.85
C VAL A 24 7.61 -6.04 -21.52
N TYR A 25 7.60 -4.76 -21.14
CA TYR A 25 6.90 -4.25 -19.96
C TYR A 25 5.40 -4.54 -20.02
N ARG A 26 4.73 -4.17 -21.13
CA ARG A 26 3.30 -4.47 -21.33
C ARG A 26 3.01 -5.96 -21.22
N ARG A 27 3.83 -6.83 -21.81
CA ARG A 27 3.67 -8.29 -21.69
C ARG A 27 3.81 -8.78 -20.25
N ARG A 28 4.78 -8.24 -19.49
CA ARG A 28 5.03 -8.62 -18.10
C ARG A 28 3.88 -8.18 -17.18
N VAL A 29 3.38 -6.95 -17.35
CA VAL A 29 2.21 -6.43 -16.65
C VAL A 29 0.96 -7.24 -17.00
N LEU A 30 0.68 -7.49 -18.28
CA LEU A 30 -0.48 -8.29 -18.70
C LEU A 30 -0.41 -9.72 -18.17
N ALA A 31 0.75 -10.38 -18.25
CA ALA A 31 0.95 -11.72 -17.70
C ALA A 31 0.69 -11.77 -16.18
N ARG A 32 0.98 -10.68 -15.46
CA ARG A 32 0.72 -10.55 -14.02
C ARG A 32 -0.73 -10.25 -13.70
N LEU A 33 -1.38 -9.35 -14.44
CA LEU A 33 -2.82 -9.10 -14.31
C LEU A 33 -3.64 -10.37 -14.64
N LEU A 34 -3.09 -11.27 -15.46
CA LEU A 34 -3.63 -12.59 -15.78
C LEU A 34 -3.19 -13.71 -14.81
N THR A 35 -2.40 -13.42 -13.77
CA THR A 35 -2.12 -14.44 -12.74
C THR A 35 -3.41 -14.82 -12.00
N PRO A 36 -3.54 -16.09 -11.55
CA PRO A 36 -4.75 -16.56 -10.87
C PRO A 36 -5.13 -15.68 -9.67
N ARG A 37 -4.13 -15.25 -8.90
CA ARG A 37 -4.33 -14.34 -7.75
C ARG A 37 -5.00 -13.04 -8.18
N TRP A 38 -4.51 -12.40 -9.23
CA TRP A 38 -5.07 -11.15 -9.71
C TRP A 38 -6.45 -11.32 -10.33
N LEU A 39 -6.69 -12.40 -11.06
CA LEU A 39 -8.02 -12.70 -11.59
C LEU A 39 -9.06 -12.83 -10.47
N VAL A 40 -8.72 -13.58 -9.41
CA VAL A 40 -9.58 -13.70 -8.23
C VAL A 40 -9.87 -12.33 -7.63
N LEU A 41 -8.84 -11.49 -7.46
CA LEU A 41 -9.02 -10.16 -6.88
C LEU A 41 -9.89 -9.24 -7.76
N HIS A 42 -9.74 -9.27 -9.09
CA HIS A 42 -10.62 -8.53 -10.00
C HIS A 42 -12.06 -9.03 -9.89
N VAL A 43 -12.28 -10.35 -9.85
CA VAL A 43 -13.61 -10.94 -9.69
C VAL A 43 -14.23 -10.51 -8.37
N LEU A 44 -13.47 -10.54 -7.27
CA LEU A 44 -13.93 -10.06 -5.97
C LEU A 44 -14.28 -8.55 -5.99
N ALA A 45 -13.45 -7.72 -6.63
CA ALA A 45 -13.71 -6.29 -6.76
C ALA A 45 -14.98 -6.01 -7.59
N VAL A 46 -15.16 -6.71 -8.71
CA VAL A 46 -16.36 -6.61 -9.54
C VAL A 46 -17.59 -7.09 -8.77
N LEU A 47 -17.48 -8.24 -8.09
CA LEU A 47 -18.56 -8.78 -7.27
C LEU A 47 -18.98 -7.79 -6.17
N TRP A 48 -18.01 -7.18 -5.50
CA TRP A 48 -18.26 -6.15 -4.49
C TRP A 48 -19.07 -4.98 -5.05
N VAL A 49 -18.65 -4.44 -6.20
CA VAL A 49 -19.35 -3.33 -6.88
C VAL A 49 -20.78 -3.74 -7.27
N VAL A 50 -20.95 -4.93 -7.83
CA VAL A 50 -22.27 -5.44 -8.23
C VAL A 50 -23.20 -5.56 -7.01
N ILE A 51 -22.70 -6.09 -5.90
CA ILE A 51 -23.46 -6.21 -4.64
C ILE A 51 -23.87 -4.82 -4.13
N CYS A 52 -22.94 -3.87 -4.05
CA CYS A 52 -23.25 -2.51 -3.59
C CYS A 52 -24.28 -1.82 -4.51
N CYS A 53 -24.14 -1.92 -5.83
CA CYS A 53 -25.09 -1.34 -6.76
C CYS A 53 -26.48 -2.00 -6.65
N ALA A 54 -26.54 -3.33 -6.53
CA ALA A 54 -27.79 -4.05 -6.35
C ALA A 54 -28.51 -3.65 -5.04
N LEU A 55 -27.76 -3.52 -3.94
CA LEU A 55 -28.31 -3.06 -2.66
C LEU A 55 -28.76 -1.59 -2.72
N GLY A 56 -27.98 -0.72 -3.37
CA GLY A 56 -28.35 0.69 -3.58
C GLY A 56 -29.63 0.82 -4.40
N TRP A 57 -29.73 0.05 -5.48
CA TRP A 57 -30.91 0.00 -6.34
C TRP A 57 -32.14 -0.49 -5.57
N TRP A 58 -32.01 -1.59 -4.83
CA TRP A 58 -33.08 -2.12 -4.00
C TRP A 58 -33.55 -1.10 -2.95
N GLN A 59 -32.63 -0.38 -2.30
CA GLN A 59 -32.98 0.64 -1.33
C GLN A 59 -33.62 1.87 -1.97
N TRP A 60 -33.19 2.25 -3.17
CA TRP A 60 -33.82 3.31 -3.95
C TRP A 60 -35.28 2.97 -4.23
N GLU A 61 -35.57 1.79 -4.76
CA GLU A 61 -36.94 1.31 -4.95
C GLU A 61 -37.73 1.30 -3.63
N ARG A 62 -37.13 0.79 -2.55
CA ARG A 62 -37.78 0.72 -1.23
C ARG A 62 -38.09 2.10 -0.64
N SER A 63 -37.30 3.12 -0.99
CA SER A 63 -37.50 4.50 -0.58
C SER A 63 -38.70 5.17 -1.28
N GLN A 64 -39.10 4.69 -2.46
CA GLN A 64 -40.22 5.25 -3.22
C GLN A 64 -41.58 4.58 -2.92
N SER A 65 -41.57 3.41 -2.28
CA SER A 65 -42.80 2.68 -1.88
C SER A 65 -43.55 3.37 -0.73
N ALA A 66 -44.85 3.06 -0.58
CA ALA A 66 -45.66 3.53 0.55
C ALA A 66 -45.02 3.08 1.89
N GLY A 67 -44.42 4.02 2.62
CA GLY A 67 -43.58 3.74 3.80
C GLY A 67 -42.07 3.90 3.58
N GLY A 68 -41.63 4.62 2.54
CA GLY A 68 -40.26 5.08 2.37
C GLY A 68 -39.87 6.15 3.42
N SER A 69 -38.61 6.14 3.84
CA SER A 69 -38.04 7.07 4.82
C SER A 69 -36.74 7.69 4.29
N TRP A 70 -36.40 8.88 4.76
CA TRP A 70 -35.11 9.54 4.50
C TRP A 70 -33.89 8.68 4.89
N LEU A 71 -34.05 7.79 5.86
CA LEU A 71 -33.01 6.80 6.22
C LEU A 71 -32.74 5.83 5.06
N ASN A 72 -33.78 5.33 4.38
CA ASN A 72 -33.63 4.41 3.24
C ASN A 72 -32.95 5.11 2.05
N LEU A 73 -33.28 6.38 1.81
CA LEU A 73 -32.62 7.19 0.80
C LEU A 73 -31.13 7.38 1.13
N GLY A 74 -30.81 7.66 2.40
CA GLY A 74 -29.43 7.71 2.88
C GLY A 74 -28.66 6.43 2.56
N TYR A 75 -29.26 5.26 2.84
CA TYR A 75 -28.67 3.96 2.48
C TYR A 75 -28.53 3.78 0.96
N ALA A 76 -29.54 4.16 0.17
CA ALA A 76 -29.50 4.06 -1.28
C ALA A 76 -28.32 4.85 -1.89
N LEU A 77 -27.96 5.99 -1.31
CA LEU A 77 -26.81 6.81 -1.71
C LEU A 77 -25.49 6.33 -1.09
N GLN A 78 -25.54 5.78 0.13
CA GLN A 78 -24.38 5.23 0.83
C GLN A 78 -23.77 4.04 0.09
N TRP A 79 -24.60 3.15 -0.48
CA TRP A 79 -24.09 1.96 -1.17
C TRP A 79 -23.20 2.29 -2.39
N PRO A 80 -23.57 3.22 -3.30
CA PRO A 80 -22.68 3.73 -4.34
C PRO A 80 -21.38 4.33 -3.80
N LEU A 81 -21.41 5.07 -2.68
CA LEU A 81 -20.19 5.62 -2.07
C LEU A 81 -19.23 4.52 -1.63
N PHE A 82 -19.75 3.42 -1.06
CA PHE A 82 -18.94 2.26 -0.73
C PHE A 82 -18.40 1.52 -1.95
N ALA A 83 -19.17 1.44 -3.04
CA ALA A 83 -18.67 0.90 -4.31
C ALA A 83 -17.48 1.72 -4.82
N LEU A 84 -17.62 3.05 -4.85
CA LEU A 84 -16.55 3.98 -5.27
C LEU A 84 -15.32 3.86 -4.37
N PHE A 85 -15.51 3.80 -3.05
CA PHE A 85 -14.42 3.62 -2.10
C PHE A 85 -13.70 2.27 -2.30
N GLY A 86 -14.45 1.19 -2.53
CA GLY A 86 -13.88 -0.13 -2.85
C GLY A 86 -13.05 -0.12 -4.13
N VAL A 87 -13.55 0.53 -5.20
CA VAL A 87 -12.81 0.71 -6.46
C VAL A 87 -11.55 1.56 -6.25
N TYR A 88 -11.64 2.64 -5.48
CA TYR A 88 -10.48 3.46 -5.15
C TYR A 88 -9.41 2.65 -4.42
N MET A 89 -9.79 1.89 -3.39
CA MET A 89 -8.87 1.03 -2.65
C MET A 89 -8.27 -0.05 -3.53
N TRP A 90 -9.07 -0.66 -4.41
CA TRP A 90 -8.59 -1.62 -5.41
C TRP A 90 -7.53 -1.00 -6.32
N VAL A 91 -7.81 0.16 -6.93
CA VAL A 91 -6.88 0.88 -7.79
C VAL A 91 -5.61 1.28 -7.04
N ARG A 92 -5.75 1.73 -5.79
CA ARG A 92 -4.61 2.10 -4.94
C ARG A 92 -3.70 0.91 -4.67
N THR A 93 -4.26 -0.20 -4.18
CA THR A 93 -3.50 -1.44 -3.91
C THR A 93 -2.85 -1.96 -5.19
N ALA A 94 -3.60 -1.99 -6.29
CA ALA A 94 -3.08 -2.43 -7.56
C ALA A 94 -1.90 -1.57 -8.05
N ARG A 95 -1.99 -0.25 -7.87
CA ARG A 95 -0.91 0.68 -8.22
C ARG A 95 0.32 0.53 -7.31
N MET A 96 0.13 0.22 -6.03
CA MET A 96 1.23 -0.03 -5.10
C MET A 96 2.02 -1.27 -5.50
N GLU A 97 1.33 -2.39 -5.73
CA GLU A 97 1.98 -3.63 -6.17
C GLU A 97 2.71 -3.46 -7.52
N LEU A 98 2.09 -2.73 -8.46
CA LEU A 98 2.73 -2.44 -9.76
C LEU A 98 3.91 -1.46 -9.66
N ALA A 99 3.90 -0.53 -8.70
CA ALA A 99 5.00 0.41 -8.48
C ALA A 99 6.21 -0.28 -7.85
N GLU A 100 5.99 -1.22 -6.93
CA GLU A 100 7.04 -2.07 -6.37
C GLU A 100 7.75 -2.88 -7.47
N GLU A 101 7.00 -3.45 -8.42
CA GLU A 101 7.58 -4.15 -9.57
C GLU A 101 8.31 -3.24 -10.57
N ARG A 102 7.94 -1.97 -10.68
CA ARG A 102 8.70 -0.99 -11.49
C ARG A 102 10.03 -0.61 -10.85
N GLY A 103 10.27 -0.97 -9.59
CA GLY A 103 11.37 -0.43 -8.80
C GLY A 103 11.18 1.06 -8.49
N GLU A 104 9.93 1.53 -8.57
CA GLU A 104 9.53 2.94 -8.45
C GLU A 104 8.88 3.21 -7.08
N ALA A 105 9.12 2.31 -6.12
CA ALA A 105 8.83 2.54 -4.72
C ALA A 105 9.34 3.94 -4.37
N PRO A 106 8.56 4.76 -3.62
CA PRO A 106 9.09 5.97 -3.04
C PRO A 106 10.44 5.61 -2.44
N GLN A 107 11.49 6.31 -2.85
CA GLN A 107 12.83 6.07 -2.36
C GLN A 107 12.73 6.24 -0.85
N GLU A 108 12.56 5.10 -0.15
CA GLU A 108 12.64 5.03 1.29
C GLU A 108 13.96 5.73 1.58
N PRO A 109 13.95 6.84 2.34
CA PRO A 109 15.13 7.67 2.50
C PRO A 109 16.26 6.72 2.79
N ALA A 110 17.21 6.66 1.84
CA ALA A 110 18.14 5.53 1.68
C ALA A 110 18.51 5.09 3.08
N PRO A 111 18.23 3.82 3.48
CA PRO A 111 18.24 3.38 4.87
C PRO A 111 19.45 4.04 5.43
N VAL A 112 19.25 5.03 6.33
CA VAL A 112 20.36 5.85 6.79
C VAL A 112 21.37 4.80 7.12
N GLN A 113 22.45 4.74 6.33
CA GLN A 113 23.56 3.90 6.69
C GLN A 113 24.01 4.67 7.90
N VAL A 114 23.44 4.29 9.04
CA VAL A 114 24.15 4.21 10.28
C VAL A 114 25.28 3.29 9.84
N LYS A 115 26.33 3.92 9.27
CA LYS A 115 27.67 3.45 9.41
C LYS A 115 27.66 2.95 10.84
N PRO A 116 28.11 1.72 11.13
CA PRO A 116 28.47 1.43 12.50
C PRO A 116 29.55 2.47 12.84
N THR A 117 29.12 3.66 13.28
CA THR A 117 29.65 4.30 14.45
C THR A 117 29.83 3.11 15.35
N SER A 118 31.08 2.79 15.63
CA SER A 118 31.39 1.97 16.76
C SER A 118 30.62 2.58 17.91
N TYR A 119 29.41 2.09 18.15
CA TYR A 119 28.78 2.16 19.45
C TYR A 119 29.79 1.37 20.25
N GLY A 120 30.73 2.09 20.87
CA GLY A 120 31.59 1.51 21.89
C GLY A 120 30.66 0.69 22.76
N ARG A 121 30.98 -0.60 22.93
CA ARG A 121 30.36 -1.56 23.83
C ARG A 121 29.12 -0.95 24.50
N ARG A 122 27.92 -1.29 24.01
CA ARG A 122 26.65 -0.92 24.65
C ARG A 122 26.90 -0.91 26.15
N PRO A 123 26.80 0.23 26.86
CA PRO A 123 26.96 0.22 28.29
C PRO A 123 25.93 -0.79 28.76
N VAL A 124 26.41 -1.92 29.29
CA VAL A 124 25.54 -2.76 30.09
C VAL A 124 25.23 -1.84 31.26
N VAL A 125 24.05 -1.24 31.25
CA VAL A 125 23.51 -0.56 32.42
C VAL A 125 23.25 -1.68 33.42
N THR A 126 24.30 -2.07 34.12
CA THR A 126 24.16 -2.82 35.36
C THR A 126 23.70 -1.77 36.35
N ALA A 127 22.41 -1.75 36.67
CA ALA A 127 21.92 -0.97 37.81
C ALA A 127 22.80 -1.32 39.02
N ALA A 128 23.25 -0.31 39.76
CA ALA A 128 24.00 -0.55 40.99
C ALA A 128 23.14 -1.40 41.94
N PRO A 129 23.71 -2.27 42.79
CA PRO A 129 22.95 -3.14 43.69
C PRO A 129 21.92 -2.40 44.57
N ASP A 130 22.17 -1.11 44.86
CA ASP A 130 21.28 -0.26 45.66
C ASP A 130 20.16 0.43 44.83
N GLU A 131 20.22 0.39 43.50
CA GLU A 131 19.17 0.86 42.56
C GLU A 131 18.34 -0.29 41.96
N ALA A 132 18.62 -1.54 42.36
CA ALA A 132 17.83 -2.69 41.97
C ALA A 132 16.45 -2.59 42.62
N ASP A 133 15.46 -2.18 41.84
CA ASP A 133 14.07 -2.14 42.27
C ASP A 133 13.58 -3.56 42.61
N PRO A 134 13.16 -3.84 43.87
CA PRO A 134 12.68 -5.16 44.26
C PRO A 134 11.50 -5.64 43.41
N GLU A 135 10.69 -4.73 42.86
CA GLU A 135 9.59 -5.07 41.96
C GLU A 135 10.10 -5.65 40.62
N LEU A 136 11.18 -5.09 40.07
CA LEU A 136 11.82 -5.61 38.87
C LEU A 136 12.42 -6.99 39.09
N ASP A 137 12.97 -7.26 40.27
CA ASP A 137 13.52 -8.57 40.62
C ASP A 137 12.43 -9.64 40.73
N GLU A 138 11.28 -9.31 41.29
CA GLU A 138 10.10 -10.18 41.32
C GLU A 138 9.56 -10.44 39.92
N TYR A 139 9.45 -9.41 39.08
CA TYR A 139 9.00 -9.54 37.69
C TYR A 139 9.95 -10.42 36.86
N ASN A 140 11.26 -10.18 36.99
CA ASN A 140 12.28 -10.98 36.32
C ASN A 140 12.27 -12.45 36.79
N ARG A 141 11.87 -12.71 38.04
CA ARG A 141 11.67 -14.08 38.57
C ARG A 141 10.41 -14.73 37.99
N TYR A 142 9.30 -14.01 37.96
CA TYR A 142 8.05 -14.47 37.34
C TYR A 142 8.22 -14.84 35.86
N LEU A 143 8.93 -14.00 35.09
CA LEU A 143 9.24 -14.31 33.68
C LEU A 143 10.07 -15.58 33.51
N ARG A 144 10.98 -15.87 34.45
CA ARG A 144 11.77 -17.12 34.44
C ARG A 144 10.89 -18.33 34.72
N GLU A 145 9.99 -18.22 35.69
CA GLU A 145 9.03 -19.28 36.01
C GLU A 145 8.12 -19.60 34.83
N LEU A 146 7.61 -18.58 34.12
CA LEU A 146 6.77 -18.77 32.94
C LEU A 146 7.51 -19.49 31.80
N ARG A 147 8.75 -19.06 31.51
CA ARG A 147 9.59 -19.69 30.48
C ARG A 147 9.84 -21.17 30.78
N ASP A 148 10.10 -21.48 32.04
CA ASP A 148 10.37 -22.84 32.49
C ASP A 148 9.08 -23.70 32.53
N GLN A 149 7.89 -23.08 32.60
CA GLN A 149 6.59 -23.74 32.40
C GLN A 149 6.26 -24.02 30.91
N GLU A 150 6.59 -23.11 29.99
CA GLU A 150 6.36 -23.31 28.55
C GLU A 150 7.25 -24.41 27.94
N THR A 151 8.42 -24.64 28.53
CA THR A 151 9.40 -25.63 28.04
C THR A 151 9.20 -27.03 28.60
N ARG A 152 8.16 -27.26 29.41
CA ARG A 152 7.81 -28.56 30.02
C ARG A 152 6.58 -29.18 29.36
#